data_AF-A0A0N7AU76-F1
#
_entry.id   AF-A0A0N7AU76-F1
#
_cell.length_a   1.000
_cell.length_b   1.000
_cell.length_c   1.000
_cell.angle_alpha   90.00
_cell.angle_beta   90.00
_cell.angle_gamma   90.00
#
_symmetry.space_group_name_H-M   'P 1'
#
loop_
_entity.id
_entity.type
_entity.pdbx_description
1 polymer ?
#
loop_
_entity_poly.entity_id
_entity_poly.type
_entity_poly.pdbx_seq_one_letter_code
_entity_poly.pdbx_strand_id
1 'polypeptide(L)'
;MVSAAQKAAIKSSWAGVDLQAAGNAFYAQLKANAPDAYAVFNLGGDAGKTAAQGLKVMTFIDGVVKGLDDMGGVKASVDALGQRHTGYGAKKAHFGPAGPCLLAALAEVCGGKFTPAAKDAW
;
A
#
# COMPACT_ATOMS: atom_id res chain seq x y z
N MET A 1 12.68 -6.01 13.88
CA MET A 1 13.44 -5.88 12.62
C MET A 1 12.84 -6.83 11.60
N VAL A 2 12.72 -6.45 10.32
CA VAL A 2 12.19 -7.33 9.27
C VAL A 2 13.24 -8.37 8.91
N SER A 3 12.90 -9.66 9.06
CA SER A 3 13.81 -10.77 8.78
C SER A 3 14.10 -10.95 7.29
N ALA A 4 15.18 -11.66 6.94
CA ALA A 4 15.49 -11.99 5.54
C ALA A 4 14.36 -12.79 4.87
N ALA A 5 13.72 -13.70 5.60
CA ALA A 5 12.58 -14.48 5.11
C ALA A 5 11.36 -13.60 4.81
N GLN A 6 11.04 -12.64 5.69
CA GLN A 6 9.95 -11.68 5.44
C GLN A 6 10.25 -10.80 4.22
N LYS A 7 11.48 -10.29 4.09
CA LYS A 7 11.90 -9.50 2.91
C LYS A 7 11.75 -10.31 1.62
N ALA A 8 12.17 -11.58 1.64
CA ALA A 8 12.04 -12.47 0.48
C ALA A 8 10.57 -12.73 0.12
N ALA A 9 9.70 -12.95 1.12
CA ALA A 9 8.27 -13.15 0.91
C ALA A 9 7.57 -11.90 0.34
N ILE A 10 7.94 -10.71 0.80
CA ILE A 10 7.43 -9.44 0.24
C ILE A 10 7.90 -9.29 -1.21
N LYS A 11 9.20 -9.45 -1.48
CA LYS A 11 9.75 -9.31 -2.84
C LYS A 11 9.15 -10.32 -3.82
N SER A 12 8.99 -11.58 -3.42
CA SER A 12 8.44 -12.62 -4.29
C SER A 12 6.95 -12.44 -4.56
N SER A 13 6.17 -12.02 -3.56
CA SER A 13 4.75 -11.71 -3.73
C SER A 13 4.51 -10.50 -4.63
N TRP A 14 5.38 -9.49 -4.55
CA TRP A 14 5.30 -8.26 -5.35
C TRP A 14 5.88 -8.37 -6.78
N ALA A 15 6.64 -9.41 -7.07
CA ALA A 15 7.35 -9.53 -8.34
C ALA A 15 6.40 -9.58 -9.55
N GLY A 16 6.50 -8.58 -10.42
CA GLY A 16 5.70 -8.47 -11.65
C GLY A 16 4.27 -7.98 -11.43
N VAL A 17 3.95 -7.39 -10.28
CA VAL A 17 2.65 -6.76 -10.03
C VAL A 17 2.44 -5.57 -10.97
N ASP A 18 1.25 -5.50 -11.57
CA ASP A 18 0.78 -4.29 -12.25
C ASP A 18 0.37 -3.24 -11.19
N LEU A 19 1.16 -2.17 -11.10
CA LEU A 19 0.96 -1.10 -10.12
C LEU A 19 -0.37 -0.36 -10.30
N GLN A 20 -0.85 -0.23 -11.54
CA GLN A 20 -2.13 0.43 -11.81
C GLN A 20 -3.29 -0.46 -11.35
N ALA A 21 -3.21 -1.76 -11.63
CA ALA A 21 -4.20 -2.73 -11.17
C ALA A 21 -4.23 -2.80 -9.62
N ALA A 22 -3.07 -2.88 -8.98
CA ALA A 22 -2.96 -2.86 -7.52
C ALA A 22 -3.52 -1.57 -6.91
N GLY A 23 -3.26 -0.42 -7.54
CA GLY A 23 -3.80 0.87 -7.12
C GLY A 23 -5.33 0.91 -7.20
N ASN A 24 -5.89 0.43 -8.32
CA ASN A 24 -7.34 0.36 -8.52
C ASN A 24 -7.99 -0.55 -7.48
N ALA A 25 -7.43 -1.73 -7.24
CA ALA A 25 -7.91 -2.69 -6.24
C ALA A 25 -7.87 -2.08 -4.82
N PHE A 26 -6.78 -1.42 -4.43
CA PHE A 26 -6.66 -0.78 -3.13
C PHE A 26 -7.72 0.29 -2.88
N TYR A 27 -7.96 1.17 -3.87
CA TYR A 27 -8.97 2.21 -3.71
C TYR A 27 -10.41 1.67 -3.80
N ALA A 28 -10.65 0.57 -4.51
CA ALA A 28 -11.91 -0.14 -4.44
C ALA A 28 -12.16 -0.70 -3.02
N GLN A 29 -11.14 -1.33 -2.42
CA GLN A 29 -11.18 -1.83 -1.05
C GLN A 29 -11.40 -0.71 -0.03
N LEU A 30 -10.70 0.43 -0.16
CA LEU A 30 -10.90 1.59 0.69
C LEU A 30 -12.33 2.15 0.58
N LYS A 31 -12.87 2.30 -0.63
CA LYS A 31 -14.25 2.79 -0.81
C LYS A 31 -15.28 1.88 -0.14
N ALA A 32 -15.11 0.56 -0.26
CA ALA A 32 -16.05 -0.41 0.26
C ALA A 32 -15.95 -0.59 1.78
N ASN A 33 -14.73 -0.64 2.31
CA ASN A 33 -14.48 -1.10 3.68
C ASN A 33 -13.92 -0.02 4.62
N ALA A 34 -13.47 1.11 4.08
CA ALA A 34 -12.86 2.19 4.84
C ALA A 34 -13.21 3.58 4.26
N PRO A 35 -14.51 3.92 4.11
CA PRO A 35 -14.93 5.15 3.43
C PRO A 35 -14.35 6.42 4.05
N ASP A 36 -14.16 6.45 5.37
CA ASP A 36 -13.51 7.58 6.06
C ASP A 36 -12.04 7.74 5.68
N ALA A 37 -11.31 6.65 5.48
CA ALA A 37 -9.93 6.67 5.01
C ALA A 37 -9.86 7.06 3.52
N TYR A 38 -10.81 6.59 2.71
CA TYR A 38 -10.93 7.03 1.31
C TYR A 38 -11.19 8.54 1.20
N ALA A 39 -12.04 9.10 2.06
CA ALA A 39 -12.43 10.51 2.03
C ALA A 39 -11.25 11.47 2.23
N VAL A 40 -10.19 11.07 2.96
CA VAL A 40 -8.97 11.88 3.19
C VAL A 40 -8.33 12.33 1.89
N PHE A 41 -8.41 11.52 0.84
CA PHE A 41 -7.78 11.82 -0.44
C PHE A 41 -8.51 12.90 -1.25
N ASN A 42 -9.72 13.32 -0.84
CA ASN A 42 -10.51 14.38 -1.48
C ASN A 42 -10.72 14.16 -2.99
N LEU A 43 -10.90 12.90 -3.40
CA LEU A 43 -11.01 12.51 -4.81
C LEU A 43 -12.44 12.64 -5.36
N GLY A 44 -13.43 12.74 -4.48
CA GLY A 44 -14.84 12.67 -4.84
C GLY A 44 -15.20 11.33 -5.51
N GLY A 45 -16.06 11.38 -6.52
CA GLY A 45 -16.45 10.21 -7.32
C GLY A 45 -15.60 9.98 -8.59
N ASP A 46 -14.53 10.75 -8.78
CA ASP A 46 -13.77 10.76 -10.04
C ASP A 46 -12.87 9.52 -10.15
N ALA A 47 -13.21 8.66 -11.11
CA ALA A 47 -12.48 7.41 -11.37
C ALA A 47 -11.06 7.67 -11.89
N GLY A 48 -10.84 8.72 -12.69
CA GLY A 48 -9.53 9.07 -13.24
C GLY A 48 -8.58 9.60 -12.16
N LYS A 49 -9.07 10.49 -11.28
CA LYS A 49 -8.31 10.95 -10.11
C LYS A 49 -7.98 9.81 -9.16
N THR A 50 -8.94 8.90 -8.94
CA THR A 50 -8.72 7.70 -8.12
C THR A 50 -7.64 6.80 -8.70
N ALA A 51 -7.70 6.51 -10.00
CA ALA A 51 -6.69 5.68 -10.67
C ALA A 51 -5.29 6.32 -10.61
N ALA A 52 -5.18 7.64 -10.87
CA ALA A 52 -3.92 8.36 -10.82
C ALA A 52 -3.33 8.40 -9.40
N GLN A 53 -4.17 8.57 -8.38
CA GLN A 53 -3.75 8.51 -6.98
C GLN A 53 -3.35 7.09 -6.56
N GLY A 54 -4.07 6.06 -7.04
CA GLY A 54 -3.72 4.65 -6.91
C GLY A 54 -2.31 4.36 -7.39
N LEU A 55 -1.98 4.79 -8.60
CA LEU A 55 -0.65 4.59 -9.18
C LEU A 55 0.44 5.27 -8.35
N LYS A 56 0.19 6.49 -7.85
CA LYS A 56 1.15 7.19 -6.97
C LYS A 56 1.44 6.41 -5.69
N VAL A 57 0.41 5.86 -5.04
CA VAL A 57 0.57 5.04 -3.83
C VAL A 57 1.38 3.78 -4.13
N MET A 58 1.02 3.05 -5.20
CA MET A 58 1.72 1.80 -5.55
C MET A 58 3.14 2.04 -6.03
N THR A 59 3.43 3.17 -6.66
CA THR A 59 4.80 3.58 -7.01
C THR A 59 5.66 3.80 -5.77
N PHE A 60 5.10 4.43 -4.72
CA PHE A 60 5.81 4.57 -3.44
C PHE A 60 6.07 3.20 -2.80
N ILE A 61 5.06 2.33 -2.76
CA ILE A 61 5.18 0.97 -2.21
C ILE A 61 6.23 0.16 -2.99
N ASP A 62 6.25 0.25 -4.32
CA ASP A 62 7.24 -0.41 -5.16
C ASP A 62 8.67 0.05 -4.83
N GLY A 63 8.86 1.35 -4.61
CA GLY A 63 10.13 1.90 -4.11
C GLY A 63 10.53 1.32 -2.75
N VAL A 64 9.59 1.18 -1.83
CA VAL A 64 9.82 0.55 -0.51
C VAL A 64 10.22 -0.93 -0.67
N VAL A 65 9.52 -1.70 -1.51
CA VAL A 65 9.82 -3.12 -1.76
C VAL A 65 11.22 -3.29 -2.35
N LYS A 66 11.59 -2.45 -3.32
CA LYS A 66 12.93 -2.42 -3.92
C LYS A 66 14.02 -2.03 -2.90
N GLY A 67 13.66 -1.19 -1.93
CA GLY A 67 14.56 -0.70 -0.88
C GLY A 67 14.73 -1.63 0.32
N LEU A 68 14.05 -2.78 0.42
CA LEU A 68 14.04 -3.62 1.64
C LEU A 68 15.42 -4.09 2.12
N ASP A 69 16.45 -4.08 1.27
CA ASP A 69 17.82 -4.40 1.70
C ASP A 69 18.49 -3.25 2.47
N ASP A 70 18.04 -2.00 2.24
CA ASP A 70 18.39 -0.82 3.03
C ASP A 70 17.18 -0.34 3.86
N MET A 71 16.99 -0.99 5.01
CA MET A 71 15.90 -0.63 5.94
C MET A 71 16.08 0.77 6.56
N GLY A 72 17.29 1.33 6.55
CA GLY A 72 17.54 2.70 7.00
C GLY A 72 16.93 3.72 6.04
N GLY A 73 17.20 3.56 4.75
CA GLY A 73 16.61 4.36 3.67
C GLY A 73 15.09 4.21 3.56
N VAL A 74 14.58 2.97 3.70
CA VAL A 74 13.13 2.72 3.77
C VAL A 74 12.49 3.46 4.93
N LYS A 75 13.07 3.35 6.15
CA LYS A 75 12.55 4.04 7.32
C LYS A 75 12.51 5.56 7.12
N ALA A 76 13.60 6.15 6.62
CA ALA A 76 13.67 7.58 6.36
C ALA A 76 12.58 8.04 5.36
N SER A 77 12.36 7.26 4.30
CA SER A 77 11.36 7.56 3.26
C SER A 77 9.93 7.46 3.78
N VAL A 78 9.64 6.42 4.58
CA VAL A 78 8.33 6.23 5.23
C VAL A 78 8.07 7.32 6.27
N ASP A 79 9.05 7.70 7.08
CA ASP A 79 8.92 8.78 8.07
C ASP A 79 8.63 10.12 7.38
N ALA A 80 9.36 10.46 6.32
CA ALA A 80 9.16 11.69 5.55
C ALA A 80 7.77 11.74 4.89
N LEU A 81 7.26 10.60 4.41
CA LEU A 81 5.88 10.52 3.91
C LEU A 81 4.88 10.61 5.08
N GLY A 82 5.12 9.95 6.20
CA GLY A 82 4.29 9.97 7.41
C GLY A 82 4.08 11.37 7.96
N GLN A 83 5.12 12.21 7.99
CA GLN A 83 5.02 13.61 8.41
C GLN A 83 4.05 14.43 7.52
N ARG A 84 4.05 14.18 6.21
CA ARG A 84 3.16 14.86 5.27
C ARG A 84 1.70 14.44 5.41
N HIS A 85 1.44 13.21 5.88
CA HIS A 85 0.08 12.70 6.07
C HIS A 85 -0.73 13.54 7.07
N THR A 86 -0.09 14.13 8.08
CA THR A 86 -0.76 15.07 8.99
C THR A 86 -1.30 16.30 8.25
N GLY A 87 -0.51 16.83 7.30
CA GLY A 87 -0.92 17.94 6.43
C GLY A 87 -2.04 17.57 5.46
N TYR A 88 -2.24 16.28 5.15
CA TYR A 88 -3.34 15.78 4.34
C TYR A 88 -4.63 15.55 5.15
N GLY A 89 -4.60 15.75 6.47
CA GLY A 89 -5.73 15.46 7.35
C GLY A 89 -5.88 13.98 7.71
N ALA A 90 -4.87 13.15 7.41
CA ALA A 90 -4.86 11.76 7.84
C ALA A 90 -4.68 11.67 9.36
N LYS A 91 -5.46 10.78 9.98
CA LYS A 91 -5.45 10.51 11.43
C LYS A 91 -5.08 9.06 11.67
N LYS A 92 -4.60 8.75 12.87
CA LYS A 92 -4.29 7.37 13.29
C LYS A 92 -5.44 6.39 13.00
N ALA A 93 -6.68 6.82 13.20
CA ALA A 93 -7.88 6.03 12.94
C ALA A 93 -8.05 5.61 11.47
N HIS A 94 -7.50 6.35 10.50
CA HIS A 94 -7.61 6.00 9.08
C HIS A 94 -6.67 4.87 8.67
N PHE A 95 -5.54 4.68 9.39
CA PHE A 95 -4.55 3.65 9.06
C PHE A 95 -4.97 2.26 9.48
N GLY A 96 -5.71 2.14 10.60
CA GLY A 96 -6.26 0.87 11.08
C GLY A 96 -7.03 0.08 10.01
N PRO A 97 -8.03 0.67 9.34
CA PRO A 97 -8.76 0.00 8.26
C PRO A 97 -8.02 0.02 6.91
N ALA A 98 -7.10 0.97 6.66
CA ALA A 98 -6.36 1.04 5.39
C ALA A 98 -5.38 -0.14 5.20
N GLY A 99 -4.73 -0.62 6.26
CA GLY A 99 -3.82 -1.77 6.20
C GLY A 99 -4.50 -3.04 5.67
N PRO A 100 -5.61 -3.50 6.28
CA PRO A 100 -6.39 -4.63 5.77
C PRO A 100 -6.89 -4.44 4.33
N CYS A 101 -7.28 -3.22 3.94
CA CYS A 101 -7.68 -2.92 2.57
C CYS A 101 -6.52 -3.09 1.58
N LEU A 102 -5.30 -2.69 1.97
CA LEU A 102 -4.10 -2.94 1.17
C LEU A 102 -3.84 -4.44 1.03
N LEU A 103 -3.85 -5.19 2.13
CA LEU A 103 -3.62 -6.64 2.10
C LEU A 103 -4.67 -7.38 1.26
N ALA A 104 -5.93 -6.95 1.29
CA ALA A 104 -6.99 -7.49 0.44
C ALA A 104 -6.70 -7.24 -1.06
N ALA A 105 -6.32 -6.01 -1.41
CA ALA A 105 -5.94 -5.67 -2.78
C ALA A 105 -4.71 -6.45 -3.26
N LEU A 106 -3.71 -6.66 -2.39
CA LEU A 106 -2.55 -7.48 -2.71
C LEU A 106 -2.92 -8.94 -2.97
N ALA A 107 -3.85 -9.50 -2.18
CA ALA A 107 -4.34 -10.85 -2.40
C ALA A 107 -5.02 -11.00 -3.77
N GLU A 108 -5.76 -9.99 -4.22
CA GLU A 108 -6.39 -9.97 -5.54
C GLU A 108 -5.37 -9.91 -6.68
N VAL A 109 -4.38 -9.01 -6.60
CA VAL A 109 -3.49 -8.72 -7.73
C VAL A 109 -2.22 -9.59 -7.78
N CYS A 110 -1.77 -10.13 -6.65
CA CYS A 110 -0.59 -10.98 -6.58
C CYS A 110 -0.95 -12.48 -6.76
N GLY A 111 -2.23 -12.84 -6.65
CA GLY A 111 -2.74 -14.20 -6.84
C GLY A 111 -1.99 -15.23 -5.99
N GLY A 112 -1.61 -16.36 -6.60
CA GLY A 112 -0.93 -17.45 -5.91
C GLY A 112 0.42 -17.10 -5.26
N LYS A 113 1.01 -15.93 -5.58
CA LYS A 113 2.24 -15.45 -4.92
C LYS A 113 1.96 -14.86 -3.54
N PHE A 114 0.71 -14.46 -3.24
CA PHE A 114 0.31 -13.92 -1.94
C PHE A 114 -0.03 -15.04 -0.94
N THR A 115 1.00 -15.79 -0.57
CA THR A 115 0.90 -16.89 0.41
C THR A 115 0.61 -16.36 1.82
N PRO A 116 0.20 -17.21 2.78
CA PRO A 116 0.07 -16.79 4.19
C PRO A 116 1.35 -16.14 4.74
N ALA A 117 2.53 -16.68 4.40
CA ALA A 117 3.81 -16.10 4.81
C ALA A 117 4.07 -14.72 4.17
N ALA A 118 3.61 -14.50 2.94
CA ALA A 118 3.67 -13.18 2.32
C ALA A 118 2.72 -12.20 3.03
N LYS A 119 1.48 -12.63 3.30
CA LYS A 119 0.49 -11.82 4.02
C LYS A 119 0.96 -11.40 5.41
N ASP A 120 1.62 -12.29 6.15
CA ASP A 120 2.17 -11.99 7.48
C ASP A 120 3.44 -11.13 7.43
N ALA A 121 4.16 -11.16 6.30
CA ALA A 121 5.35 -10.34 6.10
C ALA A 121 5.03 -8.88 5.76
N TRP A 122 3.95 -8.67 5.00
CA TRP A 122 3.40 -7.36 4.64
C TRP A 122 2.72 -6.66 5.82
#